data_AF-A0A260ZBW9-F1
#
_entry.id   AF-A0A260ZBW9-F1
#
_cell.length_a   1.000
_cell.length_b   1.000
_cell.length_c   1.000
_cell.angle_alpha   90.00
_cell.angle_beta   90.00
_cell.angle_gamma   90.00
#
_symmetry.space_group_name_H-M   'P 1'
#
loop_
_entity.id
_entity.type
_entity.pdbx_description
1 polymer ?
#
loop_
_entity_poly.entity_id
_entity_poly.type
_entity_poly.pdbx_seq_one_letter_code
_entity_poly.pdbx_strand_id
1 'polypeptide(L)'
;MQRMMSAMCPGSCSGRGGCYASPTGPECQCREGFAGKMCEIVVEKTTSAVVAAAEDTSDFWVVLLVSALVFLSLLAAVGAICYYVRSQKVDVVGSLDEVIDEAKAAPKRVKQYLERLV
;
A
#
# COMPACT_ATOMS: atom_id res chain seq x y z
N MET A 1 40.23 1.04 23.55
CA MET A 1 40.76 2.23 22.83
C MET A 1 40.93 3.35 23.86
N GLN A 2 42.15 3.83 24.10
CA GLN A 2 42.38 4.95 25.04
C GLN A 2 42.15 6.28 24.32
N ARG A 3 41.34 7.17 24.91
CA ARG A 3 41.16 8.55 24.40
C ARG A 3 42.42 9.35 24.73
N MET A 4 43.02 9.97 23.72
CA MET A 4 44.20 10.79 23.94
C MET A 4 43.82 12.19 24.43
N MET A 5 44.73 12.83 25.17
CA MET A 5 44.60 14.21 25.60
C MET A 5 44.58 15.14 24.38
N SER A 6 43.79 16.21 24.45
CA SER A 6 43.63 17.22 23.39
C SER A 6 44.92 17.92 22.94
N ALA A 7 46.05 17.65 23.60
CA ALA A 7 47.38 18.14 23.22
C ALA A 7 47.99 17.38 22.03
N MET A 8 47.65 16.10 21.82
CA MET A 8 48.15 15.30 20.68
C MET A 8 47.36 15.51 19.38
N CYS A 9 46.11 15.95 19.49
CA CYS A 9 45.28 16.31 18.33
C CYS A 9 45.03 17.83 18.35
N PRO A 10 45.58 18.61 17.41
CA PRO A 10 45.32 20.05 17.35
C PRO A 10 43.81 20.31 17.25
N GLY A 11 43.26 21.04 18.24
CA GLY A 11 41.84 21.42 18.26
C GLY A 11 40.86 20.30 18.64
N SER A 12 41.30 19.17 19.21
CA SER A 12 40.40 18.07 19.67
C SER A 12 39.40 17.61 18.59
N CYS A 13 39.89 17.42 17.36
CA CYS A 13 39.04 17.09 16.21
C CYS A 13 37.91 18.13 16.02
N SER A 14 38.28 19.42 16.08
CA SER A 14 37.38 20.59 15.99
C SER A 14 36.24 20.60 17.03
N GLY A 15 36.37 19.83 18.12
CA GLY A 15 35.30 19.57 19.09
C GLY A 15 34.14 18.73 18.55
N ARG A 16 34.25 18.23 17.31
CA ARG A 16 33.22 17.49 16.56
C ARG A 16 33.53 15.99 16.45
N GLY A 17 34.55 15.52 17.16
CA GLY A 17 34.99 14.13 17.18
C GLY A 17 35.73 13.74 18.46
N GLY A 18 36.27 12.52 18.49
CA GLY A 18 37.16 12.04 19.55
C GLY A 18 38.53 11.68 18.98
N CYS A 19 39.60 12.06 19.70
CA CYS A 19 40.97 11.72 19.34
C CYS A 19 41.35 10.34 19.95
N TYR A 20 41.73 9.39 19.11
CA TYR A 20 42.08 8.03 19.51
C TYR A 20 43.49 7.66 19.04
N ALA A 21 44.15 6.82 19.83
CA ALA A 21 45.45 6.26 19.46
C ALA A 21 45.31 5.23 18.33
N SER A 22 45.98 5.45 17.20
CA SER A 22 46.12 4.49 16.11
C SER A 22 47.60 4.09 15.97
N PRO A 23 47.93 2.86 15.51
CA PRO A 23 49.33 2.45 15.27
C PRO A 23 50.10 3.35 14.30
N THR A 24 49.39 4.12 13.46
CA THR A 24 49.96 5.05 12.48
C THR A 24 50.05 6.50 12.98
N GLY A 25 49.55 6.79 14.19
CA GLY A 25 49.48 8.14 14.75
C GLY A 25 48.15 8.44 15.46
N PRO A 26 47.97 9.64 16.03
CA PRO A 26 46.68 10.06 16.58
C PRO A 26 45.66 10.25 15.44
N GLU A 27 44.53 9.55 15.50
CA GLU A 27 43.47 9.60 14.48
C GLU A 27 42.18 10.17 15.10
N CYS A 28 41.50 11.05 14.36
CA CYS A 28 40.22 11.63 14.76
C CYS A 28 39.06 10.77 14.27
N GLN A 29 38.25 10.24 15.19
CA GLN A 29 36.95 9.69 14.84
C GLN A 29 35.89 10.78 14.93
N CYS A 30 35.34 11.15 13.79
CA CYS A 30 34.30 12.17 13.69
C CYS A 30 32.94 11.64 14.11
N ARG A 31 32.12 12.52 14.69
CA ARG A 31 30.70 12.22 14.93
C ARG A 31 29.97 12.13 13.59
N GLU A 32 28.82 11.46 13.59
CA GLU A 32 27.93 11.44 12.44
C GLU A 32 27.66 12.87 11.95
N GLY A 33 27.81 13.06 10.65
CA GLY A 33 27.64 14.35 10.00
C GLY A 33 28.90 15.23 9.94
N PHE A 34 30.06 14.68 10.33
CA PHE A 34 31.36 15.36 10.17
C PHE A 34 32.40 14.41 9.55
N ALA A 35 33.28 14.97 8.73
CA ALA A 35 34.39 14.27 8.08
C ALA A 35 35.62 15.19 7.97
N GLY A 36 36.70 14.67 7.39
CA GLY A 36 38.00 15.34 7.34
C GLY A 36 38.95 14.85 8.43
N LYS A 37 40.23 15.22 8.33
CA LYS A 37 41.28 14.72 9.25
C LYS A 37 41.08 15.20 10.68
N MET A 38 40.38 16.32 10.85
CA MET A 38 40.13 17.01 12.11
C MET A 38 38.63 17.23 12.31
N CYS A 39 37.77 16.49 11.59
CA CYS A 39 36.31 16.67 11.60
C CYS A 39 35.88 18.11 11.26
N GLU A 40 36.67 18.76 10.40
CA GLU A 40 36.49 20.13 9.93
C GLU A 40 35.38 20.24 8.87
N ILE A 41 35.10 19.15 8.17
CA ILE A 41 34.11 19.10 7.10
C ILE A 41 32.77 18.72 7.73
N VAL A 42 31.77 19.59 7.60
CA VAL A 42 30.39 19.24 7.92
C VAL A 42 29.84 18.44 6.77
N VAL A 43 29.75 17.12 6.96
CA VAL A 43 28.99 16.27 6.06
C VAL A 43 27.57 16.42 6.55
N GLU A 44 26.87 17.48 6.13
CA GLU A 44 25.43 17.51 6.35
C GLU A 44 24.90 16.16 5.91
N LYS A 45 24.27 15.47 6.86
CA LYS A 45 23.67 14.19 6.62
C LYS A 45 22.59 14.48 5.60
N THR A 46 22.91 14.35 4.32
CA THR A 46 21.95 14.07 3.26
C THR A 46 21.43 12.64 3.46
N THR A 47 21.06 12.29 4.69
CA THR A 47 19.85 11.50 4.87
C THR A 47 18.71 12.50 4.77
N SER A 48 18.22 12.66 3.54
CA SER A 48 16.81 12.93 3.30
C SER A 48 16.29 14.31 3.78
N ALA A 49 16.81 15.43 3.23
CA ALA A 49 16.11 16.71 3.40
C ALA A 49 16.39 17.83 2.38
N VAL A 50 17.18 17.67 1.31
CA VAL A 50 17.17 18.65 0.18
C VAL A 50 17.57 18.00 -1.15
N VAL A 51 16.74 17.07 -1.63
CA VAL A 51 16.25 17.20 -3.02
C VAL A 51 14.79 17.62 -2.91
N ALA A 52 14.55 18.73 -2.21
CA ALA A 52 13.46 19.61 -2.55
C ALA A 52 13.87 20.40 -3.81
N ALA A 53 14.08 19.66 -4.89
CA ALA A 53 14.30 20.14 -6.24
C ALA A 53 13.74 19.06 -7.19
N ALA A 54 12.41 19.01 -7.21
CA ALA A 54 11.58 18.60 -8.35
C ALA A 54 11.78 17.19 -8.93
N GLU A 55 11.69 16.10 -8.15
CA GLU A 55 11.41 14.76 -8.70
C GLU A 55 10.51 13.90 -7.77
N ASP A 56 9.43 14.44 -7.22
CA ASP A 56 8.38 13.65 -6.50
C ASP A 56 7.02 13.78 -7.19
N THR A 57 6.99 13.63 -8.51
CA THR A 57 5.73 13.41 -9.23
C THR A 57 5.46 11.92 -9.40
N SER A 58 6.46 11.03 -9.41
CA SER A 58 6.30 9.61 -9.79
C SER A 58 5.77 8.68 -8.69
N ASP A 59 6.11 8.89 -7.43
CA ASP A 59 5.78 7.90 -6.37
C ASP A 59 4.33 7.98 -5.89
N PHE A 60 3.74 9.19 -5.89
CA PHE A 60 2.31 9.35 -5.61
C PHE A 60 1.45 8.72 -6.69
N TRP A 61 1.79 8.91 -7.97
CA TRP A 61 1.06 8.27 -9.06
C TRP A 61 1.17 6.75 -9.00
N VAL A 62 2.31 6.18 -8.59
CA VAL A 62 2.44 4.73 -8.39
C VAL A 62 1.51 4.23 -7.28
N VAL A 63 1.47 4.89 -6.12
CA VAL A 63 0.56 4.51 -5.02
C VAL A 63 -0.92 4.65 -5.44
N LEU A 64 -1.25 5.71 -6.18
CA LEU A 64 -2.59 5.93 -6.72
C LEU A 64 -2.96 4.88 -7.79
N LEU A 65 -2.04 4.51 -8.67
CA LEU A 65 -2.27 3.47 -9.68
C LEU A 65 -2.44 2.10 -9.04
N VAL A 66 -1.58 1.73 -8.09
CA VAL A 66 -1.68 0.45 -7.37
C VAL A 66 -2.99 0.38 -6.60
N SER A 67 -3.35 1.43 -5.85
CA SER A 67 -4.62 1.47 -5.13
C SER A 67 -5.83 1.39 -6.07
N ALA A 68 -5.83 2.13 -7.18
CA ALA A 68 -6.89 2.06 -8.19
C ALA A 68 -7.05 0.66 -8.80
N LEU A 69 -5.95 -0.02 -9.13
CA LEU A 69 -5.99 -1.39 -9.65
C LEU A 69 -6.58 -2.37 -8.62
N VAL A 70 -6.21 -2.24 -7.35
CA VAL A 70 -6.78 -3.05 -6.27
C VAL A 70 -8.28 -2.78 -6.13
N PHE A 71 -8.72 -1.51 -6.14
CA PHE A 71 -10.15 -1.17 -6.09
C PHE A 71 -10.93 -1.72 -7.28
N LEU A 72 -10.40 -1.59 -8.51
CA LEU A 72 -11.04 -2.14 -9.70
C LEU A 72 -11.14 -3.67 -9.65
N SER A 73 -10.11 -4.35 -9.15
CA SER A 73 -10.14 -5.81 -8.97
C SER A 73 -11.19 -6.26 -7.95
N LEU A 74 -11.35 -5.52 -6.84
CA LEU A 74 -12.36 -5.79 -5.83
C LEU A 74 -13.77 -5.52 -6.36
N LEU A 75 -13.99 -4.41 -7.07
CA LEU A 75 -15.29 -4.10 -7.69
C LEU A 75 -15.67 -5.11 -8.76
N ALA A 76 -14.70 -5.57 -9.57
CA ALA A 76 -14.93 -6.62 -10.56
C ALA A 76 -15.27 -7.96 -9.88
N ALA A 77 -14.59 -8.34 -8.80
CA ALA A 77 -14.90 -9.54 -8.05
C ALA A 77 -16.29 -9.47 -7.40
N VAL A 78 -16.61 -8.36 -6.72
CA VAL A 78 -17.94 -8.13 -6.13
C VAL A 78 -19.01 -8.12 -7.22
N GLY A 79 -18.76 -7.46 -8.35
CA GLY A 79 -19.63 -7.43 -9.52
C GLY A 79 -19.86 -8.82 -10.10
N ALA A 80 -18.81 -9.62 -10.27
CA ALA A 80 -18.88 -10.99 -10.75
C ALA A 80 -19.63 -11.91 -9.77
N ILE A 81 -19.40 -11.76 -8.46
CA ILE A 81 -20.14 -12.49 -7.42
C ILE A 81 -21.63 -12.09 -7.44
N CYS A 82 -21.93 -10.79 -7.52
CA CYS A 82 -23.30 -10.30 -7.62
C CYS A 82 -23.98 -10.78 -8.90
N TYR A 83 -23.26 -10.76 -10.02
CA TYR A 83 -23.74 -11.25 -11.30
C TYR A 83 -23.99 -12.75 -11.25
N TYR A 84 -23.08 -13.54 -10.66
CA TYR A 84 -23.21 -14.98 -10.53
C TYR A 84 -24.40 -15.37 -9.62
N VAL A 85 -24.54 -14.70 -8.46
CA VAL A 85 -25.68 -14.90 -7.56
C VAL A 85 -26.98 -14.44 -8.21
N ARG A 86 -26.96 -13.34 -8.99
CA ARG A 86 -28.13 -12.92 -9.78
C ARG A 86 -28.45 -13.92 -10.88
N SER A 87 -27.46 -14.46 -11.59
CA SER A 87 -27.66 -15.48 -12.62
C SER A 87 -28.32 -16.70 -12.01
N GLN A 88 -27.82 -17.20 -10.89
CA GLN A 88 -28.46 -18.29 -10.16
C GLN A 88 -29.91 -17.99 -9.78
N LYS A 89 -30.20 -16.76 -9.34
CA LYS A 89 -31.59 -16.36 -9.05
C LYS A 89 -32.43 -16.20 -10.30
N VAL A 90 -31.88 -15.77 -11.43
CA VAL A 90 -32.59 -15.66 -12.72
C VAL A 90 -32.94 -17.04 -13.24
N ASP A 91 -32.04 -18.02 -13.13
CA ASP A 91 -32.31 -19.42 -13.48
C ASP A 91 -33.41 -20.02 -12.57
N VAL A 92 -33.38 -19.70 -11.27
CA VAL A 92 -34.42 -20.14 -10.31
C VAL A 92 -35.77 -19.43 -10.54
N VAL A 93 -35.77 -18.12 -10.78
CA VAL A 93 -36.98 -17.33 -11.05
C VAL A 93 -37.64 -17.79 -12.35
N GLY A 94 -36.86 -18.06 -13.40
CA GLY A 94 -37.40 -18.60 -14.66
C GLY A 94 -38.13 -19.93 -14.46
N SER A 95 -37.58 -20.82 -13.61
CA SER A 95 -38.27 -22.08 -13.29
C SER A 95 -39.55 -21.88 -12.49
N LEU A 96 -39.60 -20.91 -11.57
CA LEU A 96 -40.77 -20.67 -10.72
C LEU A 96 -41.90 -19.99 -11.51
N ASP A 97 -41.59 -19.08 -12.44
CA ASP A 97 -42.58 -18.45 -13.31
C ASP A 97 -43.32 -19.48 -14.18
N GLU A 98 -42.61 -20.51 -14.69
CA GLU A 98 -43.22 -21.60 -15.46
C GLU A 98 -44.23 -22.41 -14.62
N VAL A 99 -43.88 -22.73 -13.37
CA VAL A 99 -44.83 -23.43 -12.46
C VAL A 99 -46.01 -22.53 -12.06
N ILE A 100 -45.79 -21.21 -11.90
CA ILE A 100 -46.83 -20.26 -11.53
C ILE A 100 -47.84 -20.07 -12.66
N ASP A 101 -47.41 -20.03 -13.92
CA ASP A 101 -48.32 -19.92 -15.07
C ASP A 101 -49.18 -21.18 -15.24
N GLU A 102 -48.61 -22.36 -15.03
CA GLU A 102 -49.37 -23.62 -15.05
C GLU A 102 -50.41 -23.67 -13.91
N ALA A 103 -50.05 -23.19 -12.72
CA ALA A 103 -50.97 -23.09 -11.58
C ALA A 103 -52.11 -22.08 -11.81
N LYS A 104 -51.87 -20.98 -12.54
CA LYS A 104 -52.91 -19.99 -12.89
C LYS A 104 -53.87 -20.49 -13.97
N ALA A 105 -53.46 -21.42 -14.82
CA ALA A 105 -54.31 -21.99 -15.86
C ALA A 105 -55.32 -23.04 -15.33
N ALA A 106 -54.97 -23.76 -14.26
CA ALA A 106 -55.81 -24.78 -13.63
C ALA A 106 -57.21 -24.30 -13.17
N PRO A 107 -57.38 -23.16 -12.46
CA PRO A 107 -58.69 -22.75 -11.94
C PRO A 107 -59.71 -22.39 -13.03
N LYS A 108 -59.26 -21.92 -14.22
CA LYS A 108 -60.17 -21.65 -15.36
C LYS A 108 -60.78 -22.93 -15.90
N ARG A 109 -60.00 -24.01 -16.00
CA ARG A 109 -60.46 -25.33 -16.47
C ARG A 109 -61.50 -25.92 -15.51
N VAL A 110 -61.27 -25.80 -14.21
CA VAL A 110 -62.19 -26.29 -13.17
C VAL A 110 -63.54 -25.57 -13.23
N LYS A 111 -63.54 -24.24 -13.37
CA LYS A 111 -64.77 -23.45 -13.51
C LYS A 111 -65.58 -23.86 -14.74
N GLN A 112 -64.92 -24.08 -15.88
CA GLN A 112 -65.56 -24.46 -17.14
C GLN A 112 -66.17 -25.88 -17.10
N TYR A 113 -65.56 -26.80 -16.34
CA TYR A 113 -66.14 -28.13 -16.10
C TYR A 113 -67.37 -28.07 -15.20
N LEU A 114 -67.34 -27.26 -14.14
CA LEU A 114 -68.48 -27.07 -13.24
C LEU A 114 -69.69 -26.46 -13.96
N GLU A 115 -69.50 -25.50 -14.85
CA GLU A 115 -70.58 -24.90 -15.65
C GLU A 115 -71.20 -25.86 -16.68
N ARG A 116 -70.54 -26.98 -17.01
CA ARG A 116 -71.14 -28.04 -17.85
C ARG A 116 -71.89 -29.12 -17.05
N LEU A 117 -71.69 -29.18 -15.74
CA LEU A 117 -72.27 -30.19 -14.86
C LEU A 117 -73.60 -29.75 -14.24
N VAL A 118 -73.92 -28.45 -14.31
CA VAL A 118 -75.20 -27.83 -13.94
C VAL A 118 -76.01 -27.55 -15.20
#